data_AF-A0A354GJP0-F1
#
_entry.id   AF-A0A354GJP0-F1
#
_cell.length_a   1.000
_cell.length_b   1.000
_cell.length_c   1.000
_cell.angle_alpha   90.00
_cell.angle_beta   90.00
_cell.angle_gamma   90.00
#
_symmetry.space_group_name_H-M   'P 1'
#
loop_
_entity.id
_entity.type
_entity.pdbx_description
1 polymer ?
#
loop_
_entity_poly.entity_id
_entity_poly.type
_entity_poly.pdbx_seq_one_letter_code
_entity_poly.pdbx_strand_id
1 'polypeptide(L)'
;RPTKEEIALLKVWIDGGDPSAAPPVQEVKEEKRSFIGLKDSLTAMLAHQQRTERDARHYQRYFTLTNLYNNPAVSGKDLRLYEAALAKLLNSLSWKRAIVVPQPVDEKRTVFVVDVRKLDWDRHNLWLEVLKAYPYGLTHREYPDDDETRKAAEDLYELAGTELPAVRIDWFIATAARPPLYHTLLQLPKDAKELEHRLGVDVRQDILNDEATRAGFTKSGISVHNRMVERHESRFGAYWKSYDFKSDDGTANLNLFPLGPKFEGNPFNDQAFEHAGGEIIFNLPNGLQGYLLINNKDERIDEGPTEIVRDKTETSGSVAVVTGISCMSCHQHGMLKDFKDGVRLGARSKGEARDKVRKLYSEPGTMTKLLEEDEARFLNGLDRATGLFLKVGPDAKKDIQEFPEVIGPLARLYRNKEVGAAEAAYELGYKDADALKAVIESNGELVRLGIKALSQDGTLKRDFWESDKGLTSVFQEAARILRRGTPERER
;
A
#
# COMPACT_ATOMS: atom_id res chain seq x y z
N ARG A 1 25.73 32.13 4.30
CA ARG A 1 25.15 31.22 3.28
C ARG A 1 24.46 30.10 4.05
N PRO A 2 23.21 29.75 3.74
CA PRO A 2 22.53 28.66 4.45
C PRO A 2 23.31 27.34 4.32
N THR A 3 23.24 26.50 5.35
CA THR A 3 23.86 25.16 5.39
C THR A 3 23.19 24.23 4.40
N LYS A 4 23.81 23.08 4.09
CA LYS A 4 23.21 22.09 3.18
C LYS A 4 21.92 21.53 3.76
N GLU A 5 21.89 21.39 5.07
CA GLU A 5 20.76 20.94 5.87
C GLU A 5 19.61 21.96 5.81
N GLU A 6 19.90 23.26 5.93
CA GLU A 6 18.91 24.34 5.78
C GLU A 6 18.34 24.42 4.36
N ILE A 7 19.16 24.20 3.32
CA ILE A 7 18.71 24.18 1.93
C ILE A 7 17.81 22.96 1.65
N ALA A 8 18.12 21.79 2.23
CA ALA A 8 17.27 20.61 2.12
C ALA A 8 15.93 20.82 2.82
N LEU A 9 15.95 21.45 4.01
CA LEU A 9 14.76 21.85 4.75
C LEU A 9 13.88 22.82 3.92
N LEU A 10 14.49 23.84 3.32
CA LEU A 10 13.83 24.81 2.44
C LEU A 10 13.20 24.16 1.21
N LYS A 11 13.83 23.13 0.63
CA LYS A 11 13.29 22.41 -0.53
C LYS A 11 12.05 21.58 -0.15
N VAL A 12 12.07 20.92 1.01
CA VAL A 12 10.91 20.22 1.57
C VAL A 12 9.75 21.18 1.86
N TRP A 13 10.07 22.40 2.33
CA TRP A 13 9.08 23.47 2.55
C TRP A 13 8.41 23.95 1.25
N ILE A 14 9.22 24.16 0.20
CA ILE A 14 8.74 24.56 -1.13
C ILE A 14 7.87 23.45 -1.76
N ASP A 15 8.17 22.18 -1.48
CA ASP A 15 7.42 21.02 -1.98
C ASP A 15 6.18 20.64 -1.13
N GLY A 16 5.82 21.48 -0.15
CA GLY A 16 4.58 21.40 0.64
C GLY A 16 4.67 20.57 1.93
N GLY A 17 5.86 20.16 2.36
CA GLY A 17 6.07 19.58 3.69
C GLY A 17 6.30 20.67 4.75
N ASP A 18 5.93 20.41 6.01
CA ASP A 18 6.41 21.20 7.16
C ASP A 18 7.70 20.54 7.68
N PRO A 19 8.89 21.13 7.44
CA PRO A 19 10.16 20.55 7.82
C PRO A 19 10.55 20.83 9.27
N SER A 20 9.78 21.64 10.00
CA SER A 20 10.15 22.10 11.35
C SER A 20 9.65 21.18 12.47
N ALA A 21 8.85 20.16 12.14
CA ALA A 21 8.17 19.32 13.13
C ALA A 21 8.79 17.92 13.35
N ALA A 22 9.53 17.36 12.39
CA ALA A 22 10.12 16.02 12.54
C ALA A 22 11.56 16.08 13.07
N PRO A 23 11.89 15.41 14.20
CA PRO A 23 13.28 15.17 14.57
C PRO A 23 14.00 14.42 13.43
N PRO A 24 15.29 14.73 13.17
CA PRO A 24 16.04 14.08 12.10
C PRO A 24 15.99 12.56 12.26
N VAL A 25 15.81 11.83 11.16
CA VAL A 25 15.84 10.37 11.17
C VAL A 25 17.24 9.93 11.57
N GLN A 26 17.38 9.38 12.77
CA GLN A 26 18.65 8.87 13.28
C GLN A 26 18.71 7.35 13.11
N GLU A 27 19.93 6.82 12.99
CA GLU A 27 20.13 5.38 13.06
C GLU A 27 19.75 4.85 14.45
N VAL A 28 18.87 3.86 14.48
CA VAL A 28 18.50 3.16 15.71
C VAL A 28 19.70 2.32 16.18
N LYS A 29 20.27 2.69 17.33
CA LYS A 29 21.37 1.92 17.96
C LYS A 29 20.81 0.72 18.71
N GLU A 30 20.99 -0.48 18.15
CA GLU A 30 20.33 -1.72 18.60
C GLU A 30 20.67 -2.09 20.05
N GLU A 31 21.94 -1.95 20.44
CA GLU A 31 22.44 -2.23 21.79
C GLU A 31 21.84 -1.35 22.89
N LYS A 32 21.11 -0.28 22.52
CA LYS A 32 20.50 0.70 23.45
C LYS A 32 18.98 0.68 23.43
N ARG A 33 18.34 -0.26 22.73
CA ARG A 33 16.87 -0.30 22.66
C ARG A 33 16.29 -0.74 24.00
N SER A 34 15.56 0.17 24.64
CA SER A 34 14.78 -0.11 25.84
C SER A 34 13.35 -0.47 25.44
N PHE A 35 12.78 -1.50 26.06
CA PHE A 35 11.37 -1.86 25.89
C PHE A 35 10.45 -0.64 26.06
N ILE A 36 9.43 -0.54 25.20
CA ILE A 36 8.40 0.50 25.24
C ILE A 36 7.10 -0.16 25.69
N GLY A 37 6.56 0.29 26.83
CA GLY A 37 5.30 -0.19 27.37
C GLY A 37 4.09 0.55 26.82
N LEU A 38 2.90 0.06 27.18
CA LEU A 38 1.62 0.68 26.80
C LEU A 38 1.55 2.15 27.24
N LYS A 39 1.95 2.44 28.47
CA LYS A 39 1.97 3.78 29.06
C LYS A 39 2.78 4.78 28.24
N ASP A 40 3.95 4.36 27.74
CA ASP A 40 4.83 5.21 26.94
C ASP A 40 4.13 5.65 25.64
N SER A 41 3.53 4.69 24.91
CA SER A 41 2.81 4.96 23.67
C SER A 41 1.58 5.85 23.89
N LEU A 42 0.76 5.56 24.91
CA LEU A 42 -0.42 6.37 25.24
C LEU A 42 -0.04 7.79 25.64
N THR A 43 0.99 7.94 26.47
CA THR A 43 1.47 9.25 26.92
C THR A 43 2.04 10.07 25.77
N ALA A 44 2.77 9.44 24.83
CA ALA A 44 3.27 10.12 23.64
C ALA A 44 2.13 10.65 22.75
N MET A 45 1.10 9.84 22.51
CA MET A 45 -0.09 10.24 21.75
C MET A 45 -0.87 11.36 22.45
N LEU A 46 -1.10 11.23 23.77
CA LEU A 46 -1.80 12.23 24.57
C LEU A 46 -1.05 13.57 24.60
N ALA A 47 0.27 13.53 24.82
CA ALA A 47 1.10 14.73 24.83
C ALA A 47 1.08 15.45 23.47
N HIS A 48 1.00 14.71 22.36
CA HIS A 48 0.75 15.30 21.05
C HIS A 48 -0.63 15.97 21.00
N GLN A 49 -1.72 15.26 21.36
CA GLN A 49 -3.08 15.83 21.34
C GLN A 49 -3.22 17.10 22.19
N GLN A 50 -2.59 17.14 23.36
CA GLN A 50 -2.62 18.30 24.25
C GLN A 50 -1.98 19.55 23.63
N ARG A 51 -0.95 19.37 22.79
CA ARG A 51 -0.30 20.45 22.03
C ARG A 51 -0.96 20.75 20.69
N THR A 52 -1.80 19.84 20.17
CA THR A 52 -2.58 20.06 18.96
C THR A 52 -3.71 21.06 19.21
N GLU A 53 -3.93 21.96 18.25
CA GLU A 53 -5.06 22.89 18.23
C GLU A 53 -6.40 22.15 18.39
N ARG A 54 -7.31 22.73 19.18
CA ARG A 54 -8.52 22.02 19.65
C ARG A 54 -9.38 21.48 18.51
N ASP A 55 -9.53 22.24 17.44
CA ASP A 55 -10.32 21.89 16.25
C ASP A 55 -9.64 20.85 15.35
N ALA A 56 -8.34 20.60 15.53
CA ALA A 56 -7.57 19.64 14.76
C ALA A 56 -7.44 18.26 15.43
N ARG A 57 -7.70 18.15 16.74
CA ARG A 57 -7.49 16.93 17.54
C ARG A 57 -8.24 15.70 17.03
N HIS A 58 -9.50 15.89 16.65
CA HIS A 58 -10.37 14.83 16.14
C HIS A 58 -9.94 14.26 14.78
N TYR A 59 -9.00 14.91 14.08
CA TYR A 59 -8.46 14.46 12.80
C TYR A 59 -7.09 13.79 12.94
N GLN A 60 -6.49 13.77 14.12
CA GLN A 60 -5.20 13.13 14.33
C GLN A 60 -5.40 11.61 14.49
N ARG A 61 -4.74 10.82 13.65
CA ARG A 61 -4.70 9.36 13.74
C ARG A 61 -3.28 8.87 13.82
N TYR A 62 -3.10 7.80 14.57
CA TYR A 62 -1.79 7.31 14.95
C TYR A 62 -1.50 5.94 14.34
N PHE A 63 -0.22 5.70 14.11
CA PHE A 63 0.31 4.50 13.53
C PHE A 63 1.47 4.01 14.39
N THR A 64 1.39 2.80 14.93
CA THR A 64 2.36 2.28 15.90
C THR A 64 3.31 1.25 15.30
N LEU A 65 4.58 1.35 15.70
CA LEU A 65 5.67 0.42 15.41
C LEU A 65 6.19 -0.28 16.67
N THR A 66 5.58 -0.02 17.83
CA THR A 66 6.03 -0.47 19.16
C THR A 66 6.29 -1.97 19.24
N ASN A 67 5.39 -2.80 18.68
CA ASN A 67 5.54 -4.27 18.68
C ASN A 67 6.79 -4.72 17.89
N LEU A 68 7.09 -4.06 16.77
CA LEU A 68 8.26 -4.35 15.95
C LEU A 68 9.53 -3.79 16.58
N TYR A 69 9.47 -2.58 17.15
CA TYR A 69 10.60 -1.98 17.87
C TYR A 69 11.06 -2.84 19.05
N ASN A 70 10.08 -3.37 19.82
CA ASN A 70 10.34 -4.23 20.96
C ASN A 70 10.86 -5.61 20.56
N ASN A 71 10.67 -6.04 19.31
CA ASN A 71 11.20 -7.31 18.82
C ASN A 71 12.68 -7.16 18.40
N PRO A 72 13.64 -7.75 19.12
CA PRO A 72 15.07 -7.61 18.80
C PRO A 72 15.46 -8.25 17.46
N ALA A 73 14.62 -9.13 16.90
CA ALA A 73 14.84 -9.70 15.57
C ALA A 73 14.56 -8.70 14.43
N VAL A 74 13.94 -7.54 14.71
CA VAL A 74 13.69 -6.48 13.74
C VAL A 74 14.82 -5.46 13.83
N SER A 75 15.59 -5.28 12.76
CA SER A 75 16.74 -4.37 12.80
C SER A 75 16.31 -2.90 12.73
N GLY A 76 17.23 -1.99 13.10
CA GLY A 76 17.00 -0.55 12.96
C GLY A 76 16.80 -0.12 11.50
N LYS A 77 17.35 -0.90 10.55
CA LYS A 77 17.14 -0.72 9.11
C LYS A 77 15.73 -1.15 8.71
N ASP A 78 15.24 -2.29 9.22
CA ASP A 78 13.90 -2.79 8.92
C ASP A 78 12.82 -1.84 9.44
N LEU A 79 12.98 -1.27 10.64
CA LEU A 79 12.06 -0.26 11.17
C LEU A 79 11.91 0.94 10.20
N ARG A 80 13.01 1.40 9.59
CA ARG A 80 12.94 2.49 8.58
C ARG A 80 12.24 2.06 7.29
N LEU A 81 12.32 0.78 6.91
CA LEU A 81 11.53 0.26 5.79
C LEU A 81 10.04 0.32 6.09
N TYR A 82 9.60 0.04 7.32
CA TYR A 82 8.21 0.21 7.73
C TYR A 82 7.77 1.68 7.72
N GLU A 83 8.63 2.60 8.17
CA GLU A 83 8.34 4.05 8.09
C GLU A 83 8.17 4.51 6.63
N ALA A 84 9.09 4.10 5.74
CA ALA A 84 9.01 4.37 4.31
C ALA A 84 7.77 3.74 3.66
N ALA A 85 7.42 2.51 4.04
CA ALA A 85 6.25 1.81 3.53
C ALA A 85 4.94 2.48 3.97
N LEU A 86 4.86 2.93 5.23
CA LEU A 86 3.72 3.71 5.72
C LEU A 86 3.57 4.99 4.88
N ALA A 87 4.64 5.75 4.70
CA ALA A 87 4.61 6.99 3.94
C ALA A 87 4.23 6.77 2.47
N LYS A 88 4.82 5.77 1.80
CA LYS A 88 4.46 5.40 0.42
C LYS A 88 2.97 5.03 0.33
N LEU A 89 2.51 4.13 1.20
CA LEU A 89 1.15 3.60 1.14
C LEU A 89 0.08 4.66 1.42
N LEU A 90 0.26 5.52 2.43
CA LEU A 90 -0.69 6.61 2.70
C LEU A 90 -0.89 7.52 1.48
N ASN A 91 0.21 7.85 0.78
CA ASN A 91 0.16 8.69 -0.42
C ASN A 91 -0.36 7.94 -1.64
N SER A 92 -0.13 6.63 -1.75
CA SER A 92 -0.73 5.77 -2.78
C SER A 92 -2.23 5.50 -2.55
N LEU A 93 -2.77 5.91 -1.40
CA LEU A 93 -4.18 5.79 -1.02
C LEU A 93 -4.88 7.17 -0.94
N SER A 94 -4.34 8.18 -1.62
CA SER A 94 -4.91 9.53 -1.61
C SER A 94 -4.82 10.21 -2.98
N TRP A 95 -5.83 11.03 -3.27
CA TRP A 95 -5.88 11.91 -4.44
C TRP A 95 -5.31 13.31 -4.16
N LYS A 96 -4.69 13.52 -3.00
CA LYS A 96 -4.03 14.80 -2.67
C LYS A 96 -2.73 14.96 -3.44
N ARG A 97 -2.47 16.18 -3.92
CA ARG A 97 -1.21 16.54 -4.60
C ARG A 97 -0.03 16.65 -3.64
N ALA A 98 -0.27 17.13 -2.42
CA ALA A 98 0.76 17.27 -1.41
C ALA A 98 1.11 15.88 -0.85
N ILE A 99 2.41 15.58 -0.76
CA ILE A 99 2.89 14.37 -0.10
C ILE A 99 2.73 14.54 1.41
N VAL A 100 2.11 13.54 2.04
CA VAL A 100 1.98 13.46 3.50
C VAL A 100 3.09 12.57 4.04
N VAL A 101 3.95 13.15 4.88
CA VAL A 101 4.98 12.41 5.61
C VAL A 101 4.50 12.22 7.06
N PRO A 102 4.29 10.98 7.53
CA PRO A 102 3.92 10.70 8.92
C PRO A 102 4.96 11.26 9.89
N GLN A 103 4.52 11.94 10.94
CA GLN A 103 5.41 12.61 11.90
C GLN A 103 5.55 11.75 13.15
N PRO A 104 6.77 11.44 13.63
CA PRO A 104 6.91 10.74 14.90
C PRO A 104 6.49 11.67 16.05
N VAL A 105 5.81 11.12 17.06
CA VAL A 105 5.41 11.88 18.27
C VAL A 105 6.24 11.52 19.50
N ASP A 106 7.16 10.57 19.36
CA ASP A 106 8.13 10.13 20.36
C ASP A 106 9.56 10.11 19.79
N GLU A 107 10.56 10.28 20.65
CA GLU A 107 11.98 10.29 20.26
C GLU A 107 12.45 8.94 19.69
N LYS A 108 11.85 7.84 20.14
CA LYS A 108 12.17 6.48 19.67
C LYS A 108 11.51 6.17 18.33
N ARG A 109 10.67 7.08 17.79
CA ARG A 109 9.97 6.97 16.51
C ARG A 109 9.14 5.69 16.41
N THR A 110 8.37 5.41 17.45
CA THR A 110 7.52 4.22 17.54
C THR A 110 6.03 4.52 17.41
N VAL A 111 5.67 5.79 17.44
CA VAL A 111 4.31 6.27 17.21
C VAL A 111 4.37 7.42 16.20
N PHE A 112 3.63 7.29 15.11
CA PHE A 112 3.53 8.29 14.06
C PHE A 112 2.13 8.87 14.01
N VAL A 113 2.01 10.16 13.73
CA VAL A 113 0.73 10.85 13.59
C VAL A 113 0.53 11.33 12.16
N VAL A 114 -0.73 11.28 11.72
CA VAL A 114 -1.22 11.82 10.46
C VAL A 114 -2.53 12.56 10.71
N ASP A 115 -2.63 13.78 10.18
CA ASP A 115 -3.91 14.47 10.06
C ASP A 115 -4.66 13.92 8.84
N VAL A 116 -5.76 13.21 9.09
CA VAL A 116 -6.49 12.47 8.04
C VAL A 116 -7.12 13.39 6.97
N ARG A 117 -7.30 14.69 7.25
CA ARG A 117 -7.75 15.68 6.26
C ARG A 117 -6.74 15.89 5.15
N LYS A 118 -5.44 15.69 5.46
CA LYS A 118 -4.36 15.75 4.48
C LYS A 118 -4.37 14.58 3.50
N LEU A 119 -5.22 13.57 3.74
CA LEU A 119 -5.43 12.42 2.86
C LEU A 119 -6.85 12.35 2.26
N ASP A 120 -7.73 13.31 2.60
CA ASP A 120 -9.19 13.26 2.35
C ASP A 120 -9.93 12.12 3.08
N TRP A 121 -9.31 11.53 4.10
CA TRP A 121 -9.87 10.41 4.88
C TRP A 121 -10.83 10.84 5.99
N ASP A 122 -10.90 12.15 6.28
CA ASP A 122 -11.96 12.77 7.08
C ASP A 122 -13.33 12.69 6.38
N ARG A 123 -13.32 12.54 5.06
CA ARG A 123 -14.52 12.37 4.24
C ARG A 123 -14.90 10.90 4.16
N HIS A 124 -16.18 10.62 3.95
CA HIS A 124 -16.71 9.27 3.72
C HIS A 124 -16.36 8.25 4.81
N ASN A 125 -15.98 8.70 6.01
CA ASN A 125 -15.59 7.87 7.15
C ASN A 125 -14.48 6.84 6.80
N LEU A 126 -13.52 7.20 5.94
CA LEU A 126 -12.50 6.26 5.47
C LEU A 126 -11.64 5.67 6.60
N TRP A 127 -11.36 6.44 7.65
CA TRP A 127 -10.70 5.91 8.85
C TRP A 127 -11.51 4.81 9.54
N LEU A 128 -12.85 4.95 9.60
CA LEU A 128 -13.73 3.95 10.20
C LEU A 128 -13.65 2.62 9.44
N GLU A 129 -13.52 2.66 8.12
CA GLU A 129 -13.33 1.46 7.30
C GLU A 129 -12.03 0.73 7.63
N VAL A 130 -10.95 1.46 7.96
CA VAL A 130 -9.71 0.86 8.49
C VAL A 130 -10.00 0.17 9.83
N LEU A 131 -10.69 0.83 10.75
CA LEU A 131 -10.98 0.29 12.07
C LEU A 131 -11.89 -0.96 12.04
N LYS A 132 -12.87 -1.00 11.13
CA LYS A 132 -13.73 -2.18 10.93
C LYS A 132 -12.94 -3.44 10.58
N ALA A 133 -11.81 -3.29 9.88
CA ALA A 133 -10.93 -4.39 9.53
C ALA A 133 -9.85 -4.68 10.58
N TYR A 134 -9.70 -3.84 11.62
CA TYR A 134 -8.54 -3.87 12.51
C TYR A 134 -8.70 -4.93 13.63
N PRO A 135 -7.90 -6.03 13.62
CA PRO A 135 -8.10 -7.14 14.55
C PRO A 135 -7.41 -6.94 15.89
N TYR A 136 -6.73 -5.80 16.11
CA TYR A 136 -5.93 -5.55 17.32
C TYR A 136 -6.54 -4.45 18.22
N GLY A 137 -7.78 -4.03 17.97
CA GLY A 137 -8.43 -2.95 18.71
C GLY A 137 -8.60 -3.27 20.20
N LEU A 138 -7.97 -2.49 21.08
CA LEU A 138 -8.09 -2.62 22.53
C LEU A 138 -8.34 -1.24 23.15
N THR A 139 -9.19 -1.19 24.17
CA THR A 139 -9.32 -0.06 25.08
C THR A 139 -8.71 -0.39 26.43
N HIS A 140 -8.31 0.65 27.18
CA HIS A 140 -7.58 0.48 28.45
C HIS A 140 -8.30 1.11 29.65
N ARG A 141 -9.64 1.18 29.60
CA ARG A 141 -10.46 1.67 30.73
C ARG A 141 -10.55 0.64 31.87
N GLU A 142 -10.77 -0.62 31.54
CA GLU A 142 -10.96 -1.68 32.55
C GLU A 142 -9.66 -2.39 32.94
N TYR A 143 -8.80 -2.65 31.96
CA TYR A 143 -7.53 -3.36 32.14
C TYR A 143 -6.31 -2.48 31.77
N PRO A 144 -6.04 -1.40 32.51
CA PRO A 144 -4.81 -0.63 32.41
C PRO A 144 -3.66 -1.32 33.17
N ASP A 145 -2.41 -0.96 32.85
CA ASP A 145 -1.24 -1.37 33.66
C ASP A 145 -1.21 -0.67 35.04
N ASP A 146 -1.63 0.60 35.10
CA ASP A 146 -1.75 1.42 36.32
C ASP A 146 -2.79 2.56 36.16
N ASP A 147 -3.12 3.26 37.24
CA ASP A 147 -4.12 4.35 37.25
C ASP A 147 -3.75 5.52 36.31
N GLU A 148 -2.46 5.83 36.17
CA GLU A 148 -1.97 6.88 35.28
C GLU A 148 -2.17 6.47 33.80
N THR A 149 -1.97 5.20 33.49
CA THR A 149 -2.16 4.62 32.15
C THR A 149 -3.63 4.67 31.75
N ARG A 150 -4.54 4.33 32.67
CA ARG A 150 -5.99 4.47 32.45
C ARG A 150 -6.37 5.91 32.15
N LYS A 151 -5.93 6.84 32.99
CA LYS A 151 -6.23 8.26 32.80
C LYS A 151 -5.68 8.77 31.47
N ALA A 152 -4.45 8.39 31.12
CA ALA A 152 -3.86 8.76 29.84
C ALA A 152 -4.65 8.21 28.64
N ALA A 153 -5.17 6.98 28.74
CA ALA A 153 -6.03 6.39 27.72
C ALA A 153 -7.37 7.13 27.60
N GLU A 154 -8.06 7.37 28.71
CA GLU A 154 -9.35 8.08 28.74
C GLU A 154 -9.24 9.49 28.15
N ASP A 155 -8.26 10.28 28.61
CA ASP A 155 -8.00 11.63 28.10
C ASP A 155 -7.67 11.59 26.59
N LEU A 156 -6.87 10.60 26.15
CA LEU A 156 -6.54 10.43 24.73
C LEU A 156 -7.78 10.14 23.89
N TYR A 157 -8.64 9.20 24.33
CA TYR A 157 -9.85 8.83 23.59
C TYR A 157 -10.83 10.01 23.47
N GLU A 158 -11.00 10.76 24.56
CA GLU A 158 -11.82 11.97 24.56
C GLU A 158 -11.29 13.01 23.55
N LEU A 159 -9.99 13.32 23.61
CA LEU A 159 -9.38 14.31 22.73
C LEU A 159 -9.37 13.86 21.26
N ALA A 160 -9.15 12.56 21.00
CA ALA A 160 -9.17 12.02 19.65
C ALA A 160 -10.60 11.88 19.08
N GLY A 161 -11.62 11.84 19.95
CA GLY A 161 -13.01 11.57 19.58
C GLY A 161 -13.24 10.15 19.06
N THR A 162 -12.41 9.19 19.48
CA THR A 162 -12.54 7.76 19.13
C THR A 162 -11.79 6.93 20.16
N GLU A 163 -12.27 5.71 20.40
CA GLU A 163 -11.65 4.76 21.32
C GLU A 163 -10.46 4.02 20.68
N LEU A 164 -10.35 4.05 19.35
CA LEU A 164 -9.26 3.45 18.58
C LEU A 164 -8.54 4.50 17.73
N PRO A 165 -7.76 5.40 18.35
CA PRO A 165 -7.05 6.46 17.64
C PRO A 165 -5.82 5.95 16.87
N ALA A 166 -5.41 4.70 17.10
CA ALA A 166 -4.17 4.13 16.60
C ALA A 166 -4.36 2.77 15.93
N VAL A 167 -3.59 2.50 14.87
CA VAL A 167 -3.45 1.17 14.27
C VAL A 167 -1.99 0.78 14.14
N ARG A 168 -1.70 -0.52 14.06
CA ARG A 168 -0.35 -1.03 13.85
C ARG A 168 0.13 -0.83 12.40
N ILE A 169 1.37 -0.41 12.21
CA ILE A 169 1.95 -0.12 10.90
C ILE A 169 2.11 -1.38 10.05
N ASP A 170 2.61 -2.47 10.64
CA ASP A 170 2.81 -3.74 9.96
C ASP A 170 1.50 -4.33 9.40
N TRP A 171 0.46 -4.36 10.23
CA TRP A 171 -0.89 -4.73 9.83
C TRP A 171 -1.45 -3.81 8.75
N PHE A 172 -1.32 -2.49 8.93
CA PHE A 172 -1.86 -1.50 8.01
C PHE A 172 -1.24 -1.65 6.61
N ILE A 173 0.08 -1.80 6.53
CA ILE A 173 0.78 -2.06 5.25
C ILE A 173 0.27 -3.34 4.61
N ALA A 174 0.18 -4.43 5.38
CA ALA A 174 -0.24 -5.72 4.84
C ALA A 174 -1.70 -5.74 4.35
N THR A 175 -2.58 -4.96 4.99
CA THR A 175 -4.03 -5.04 4.80
C THR A 175 -4.57 -3.93 3.92
N ALA A 176 -4.11 -2.68 4.08
CA ALA A 176 -4.61 -1.54 3.31
C ALA A 176 -4.04 -1.46 1.89
N ALA A 177 -2.94 -2.16 1.60
CA ALA A 177 -2.38 -2.27 0.25
C ALA A 177 -3.18 -3.22 -0.67
N ARG A 178 -4.24 -3.89 -0.18
CA ARG A 178 -5.06 -4.83 -0.95
C ARG A 178 -6.56 -4.60 -0.74
N PRO A 179 -7.44 -5.10 -1.64
CA PRO A 179 -8.88 -5.04 -1.45
C PRO A 179 -9.35 -5.79 -0.19
N PRO A 180 -10.46 -5.35 0.43
CA PRO A 180 -11.31 -4.22 0.01
C PRO A 180 -10.75 -2.84 0.39
N LEU A 181 -9.85 -2.75 1.40
CA LEU A 181 -9.37 -1.46 1.91
C LEU A 181 -8.67 -0.61 0.86
N TYR A 182 -7.85 -1.21 -0.01
CA TYR A 182 -7.19 -0.49 -1.10
C TYR A 182 -8.20 0.24 -1.98
N HIS A 183 -9.29 -0.44 -2.38
CA HIS A 183 -10.35 0.13 -3.18
C HIS A 183 -11.13 1.22 -2.43
N THR A 184 -11.42 0.99 -1.15
CA THR A 184 -12.16 1.93 -0.30
C THR A 184 -11.37 3.21 -0.05
N LEU A 185 -10.11 3.10 0.39
CA LEU A 185 -9.29 4.24 0.79
C LEU A 185 -8.87 5.10 -0.41
N LEU A 186 -8.52 4.46 -1.54
CA LEU A 186 -8.26 5.19 -2.79
C LEU A 186 -9.56 5.61 -3.51
N GLN A 187 -10.73 5.24 -2.98
CA GLN A 187 -12.05 5.55 -3.55
C GLN A 187 -12.17 5.18 -5.03
N LEU A 188 -11.61 4.02 -5.38
CA LEU A 188 -11.62 3.54 -6.75
C LEU A 188 -13.07 3.30 -7.19
N PRO A 189 -13.41 3.62 -8.45
CA PRO A 189 -14.73 3.33 -8.99
C PRO A 189 -14.92 1.84 -9.25
N LYS A 190 -16.15 1.46 -9.62
CA LYS A 190 -16.52 0.06 -9.87
C LYS A 190 -16.16 -0.41 -11.28
N ASP A 191 -15.77 0.49 -12.18
CA ASP A 191 -15.43 0.19 -13.56
C ASP A 191 -14.40 1.18 -14.12
N ALA A 192 -13.78 0.81 -15.25
CA ALA A 192 -12.79 1.64 -15.93
C ALA A 192 -13.37 2.95 -16.44
N LYS A 193 -14.62 2.95 -16.92
CA LYS A 193 -15.24 4.11 -17.57
C LYS A 193 -15.37 5.30 -16.61
N GLU A 194 -15.80 5.03 -15.38
CA GLU A 194 -15.87 6.06 -14.34
C GLU A 194 -14.47 6.55 -13.91
N LEU A 195 -13.45 5.67 -13.91
CA LEU A 195 -12.06 6.07 -13.65
C LEU A 195 -11.52 6.97 -14.78
N GLU A 196 -11.72 6.56 -16.02
CA GLU A 196 -11.36 7.28 -17.25
C GLU A 196 -11.99 8.68 -17.23
N HIS A 197 -13.29 8.78 -16.89
CA HIS A 197 -13.97 10.08 -16.74
C HIS A 197 -13.31 10.98 -15.69
N ARG A 198 -12.97 10.45 -14.50
CA ARG A 198 -12.29 11.22 -13.43
C ARG A 198 -10.91 11.72 -13.86
N LEU A 199 -10.22 10.93 -14.67
CA LEU A 199 -8.88 11.22 -15.18
C LEU A 199 -8.90 12.06 -16.47
N GLY A 200 -10.07 12.33 -17.04
CA GLY A 200 -10.21 13.08 -18.29
C GLY A 200 -9.69 12.29 -19.51
N VAL A 201 -9.79 10.97 -19.47
CA VAL A 201 -9.37 10.07 -20.55
C VAL A 201 -10.61 9.58 -21.29
N ASP A 202 -10.59 9.62 -22.62
CA ASP A 202 -11.58 8.95 -23.46
C ASP A 202 -10.85 7.96 -24.37
N VAL A 203 -10.73 6.72 -23.90
CA VAL A 203 -9.98 5.66 -24.60
C VAL A 203 -10.48 5.49 -26.03
N ARG A 204 -11.79 5.55 -26.26
CA ARG A 204 -12.37 5.34 -27.60
C ARG A 204 -12.02 6.50 -28.51
N GLN A 205 -12.16 7.73 -28.02
CA GLN A 205 -11.86 8.92 -28.80
C GLN A 205 -10.36 9.01 -29.12
N ASP A 206 -9.48 8.70 -28.16
CA ASP A 206 -8.04 8.70 -28.36
C ASP A 206 -7.61 7.66 -29.41
N ILE A 207 -8.22 6.47 -29.39
CA ILE A 207 -8.02 5.45 -30.43
C ILE A 207 -8.47 5.99 -31.78
N LEU A 208 -9.64 6.62 -31.87
CA LEU A 208 -10.17 7.17 -33.13
C LEU A 208 -9.29 8.31 -33.68
N ASN A 209 -8.75 9.15 -32.80
CA ASN A 209 -7.92 10.31 -33.12
C ASN A 209 -6.44 10.03 -33.35
N ASP A 210 -6.00 8.77 -33.19
CA ASP A 210 -4.57 8.40 -33.28
C ASP A 210 -3.72 8.93 -32.11
N GLU A 211 -4.33 9.21 -30.95
CA GLU A 211 -3.68 9.79 -29.76
C GLU A 211 -3.16 8.72 -28.79
N ALA A 212 -3.70 7.50 -28.86
CA ALA A 212 -3.22 6.38 -28.05
C ALA A 212 -1.90 5.80 -28.59
N THR A 213 -0.99 5.43 -27.68
CA THR A 213 0.28 4.76 -28.00
C THR A 213 0.27 3.31 -27.52
N ARG A 214 0.48 2.35 -28.43
CA ARG A 214 0.35 0.90 -28.18
C ARG A 214 1.65 0.13 -28.33
N ALA A 215 1.74 -0.97 -27.60
CA ALA A 215 2.68 -2.05 -27.85
C ALA A 215 2.03 -3.41 -27.60
N GLY A 216 2.13 -4.34 -28.56
CA GLY A 216 1.67 -5.72 -28.40
C GLY A 216 2.84 -6.71 -28.38
N PHE A 217 2.81 -7.67 -27.47
CA PHE A 217 3.92 -8.61 -27.26
C PHE A 217 3.44 -9.95 -26.70
N THR A 218 4.22 -11.01 -26.95
CA THR A 218 3.90 -12.39 -26.52
C THR A 218 4.55 -12.78 -25.20
N LYS A 219 5.68 -12.17 -24.85
CA LYS A 219 6.42 -12.45 -23.60
C LYS A 219 6.08 -11.41 -22.55
N SER A 220 5.38 -11.83 -21.49
CA SER A 220 5.05 -11.00 -20.33
C SER A 220 5.62 -11.59 -19.04
N GLY A 221 5.91 -10.74 -18.06
CA GLY A 221 6.29 -11.16 -16.70
C GLY A 221 5.14 -11.85 -15.96
N ILE A 222 3.89 -11.45 -16.25
CA ILE A 222 2.68 -11.87 -15.53
C ILE A 222 1.62 -12.54 -16.42
N SER A 223 1.46 -12.15 -17.69
CA SER A 223 0.44 -12.74 -18.59
C SER A 223 0.91 -14.10 -19.12
N VAL A 224 -0.02 -15.04 -19.21
CA VAL A 224 0.21 -16.39 -19.78
C VAL A 224 0.23 -16.36 -21.32
N HIS A 225 -0.53 -15.45 -21.92
CA HIS A 225 -0.72 -15.31 -23.36
C HIS A 225 -0.24 -13.94 -23.86
N ASN A 226 -0.48 -13.65 -25.15
CA ASN A 226 -0.38 -12.33 -25.74
C ASN A 226 -0.86 -11.24 -24.77
N ARG A 227 -0.21 -10.08 -24.80
CA ARG A 227 -0.60 -8.89 -24.05
C ARG A 227 -0.41 -7.66 -24.93
N MET A 228 -1.33 -6.71 -24.78
CA MET A 228 -1.18 -5.38 -25.34
C MET A 228 -1.19 -4.37 -24.20
N VAL A 229 -0.37 -3.34 -24.30
CA VAL A 229 -0.47 -2.14 -23.45
C VAL A 229 -0.78 -0.93 -24.32
N GLU A 230 -1.56 -0.03 -23.77
CA GLU A 230 -2.04 1.18 -24.41
C GLU A 230 -1.88 2.34 -23.43
N ARG A 231 -1.23 3.42 -23.87
CA ARG A 231 -1.01 4.63 -23.09
C ARG A 231 -1.83 5.78 -23.64
N HIS A 232 -2.45 6.51 -22.72
CA HIS A 232 -3.20 7.73 -22.94
C HIS A 232 -2.64 8.87 -22.09
N GLU A 233 -2.75 10.09 -22.57
CA GLU A 233 -2.54 11.28 -21.74
C GLU A 233 -3.69 11.40 -20.74
N SER A 234 -3.37 11.79 -19.51
CA SER A 234 -4.31 11.88 -18.40
C SER A 234 -4.07 13.17 -17.61
N ARG A 235 -5.10 13.63 -16.90
CA ARG A 235 -5.06 14.86 -16.10
C ARG A 235 -3.83 14.99 -15.18
N PHE A 236 -3.27 13.88 -14.70
CA PHE A 236 -2.15 13.88 -13.75
C PHE A 236 -0.85 13.27 -14.32
N GLY A 237 -0.81 12.94 -15.61
CA GLY A 237 0.31 12.25 -16.25
C GLY A 237 -0.22 11.25 -17.27
N ALA A 238 0.06 9.97 -17.06
CA ALA A 238 -0.37 8.90 -17.92
C ALA A 238 -1.54 8.09 -17.34
N TYR A 239 -2.32 7.51 -18.26
CA TYR A 239 -3.23 6.40 -18.03
C TYR A 239 -2.80 5.25 -18.94
N TRP A 240 -2.45 4.12 -18.34
CA TRP A 240 -2.07 2.90 -19.04
C TRP A 240 -3.17 1.87 -18.86
N LYS A 241 -3.58 1.24 -19.96
CA LYS A 241 -4.51 0.13 -19.97
C LYS A 241 -3.86 -1.06 -20.66
N SER A 242 -3.85 -2.22 -20.01
CA SER A 242 -3.50 -3.47 -20.65
C SER A 242 -4.73 -4.21 -21.14
N TYR A 243 -4.52 -5.04 -22.15
CA TYR A 243 -5.47 -6.02 -22.63
C TYR A 243 -4.77 -7.38 -22.60
N ASP A 244 -5.31 -8.27 -21.78
CA ASP A 244 -4.80 -9.62 -21.55
C ASP A 244 -5.72 -10.66 -22.18
N PHE A 245 -5.18 -11.81 -22.55
CA PHE A 245 -5.86 -12.79 -23.40
C PHE A 245 -5.85 -14.20 -22.79
N LYS A 246 -6.76 -15.07 -23.28
CA LYS A 246 -6.87 -16.49 -22.88
C LYS A 246 -6.31 -17.48 -23.93
N SER A 247 -5.88 -16.97 -25.08
CA SER A 247 -5.23 -17.74 -26.14
C SER A 247 -4.31 -16.83 -26.94
N ASP A 248 -3.54 -17.43 -27.86
CA ASP A 248 -2.60 -16.71 -28.74
C ASP A 248 -3.05 -16.70 -30.22
N ASP A 249 -4.24 -17.25 -30.49
CA ASP A 249 -4.82 -17.46 -31.82
C ASP A 249 -6.18 -16.76 -31.97
N GLY A 250 -6.83 -16.92 -33.13
CA GLY A 250 -8.12 -16.29 -33.41
C GLY A 250 -8.09 -14.78 -33.18
N THR A 251 -9.15 -14.25 -32.55
CA THR A 251 -9.29 -12.82 -32.19
C THR A 251 -8.31 -12.37 -31.10
N ALA A 252 -7.54 -13.27 -30.49
CA ALA A 252 -6.46 -12.95 -29.55
C ALA A 252 -5.08 -12.79 -30.22
N ASN A 253 -4.97 -13.08 -31.53
CA ASN A 253 -3.73 -12.88 -32.26
C ASN A 253 -3.60 -11.41 -32.71
N LEU A 254 -2.77 -10.64 -31.99
CA LEU A 254 -2.59 -9.21 -32.24
C LEU A 254 -1.99 -8.88 -33.63
N ASN A 255 -1.33 -9.82 -34.31
CA ASN A 255 -0.87 -9.60 -35.69
C ASN A 255 -1.99 -9.74 -36.73
N LEU A 256 -3.08 -10.40 -36.36
CA LEU A 256 -4.28 -10.55 -37.19
C LEU A 256 -5.36 -9.53 -36.82
N PHE A 257 -5.50 -9.21 -35.52
CA PHE A 257 -6.52 -8.31 -34.98
C PHE A 257 -5.95 -7.13 -34.17
N PRO A 258 -5.11 -6.25 -34.76
CA PRO A 258 -4.40 -5.19 -34.03
C PRO A 258 -5.25 -3.97 -33.66
N LEU A 259 -6.46 -3.81 -34.22
CA LEU A 259 -7.24 -2.57 -34.13
C LEU A 259 -8.43 -2.66 -33.17
N GLY A 260 -8.31 -3.53 -32.16
CA GLY A 260 -9.28 -3.64 -31.08
C GLY A 260 -9.11 -2.57 -29.99
N PRO A 261 -9.92 -2.60 -28.92
CA PRO A 261 -11.03 -3.52 -28.72
C PRO A 261 -12.20 -3.22 -29.68
N LYS A 262 -13.20 -4.10 -29.72
CA LYS A 262 -14.47 -3.81 -30.41
C LYS A 262 -15.24 -2.74 -29.64
N PHE A 263 -15.71 -1.71 -30.34
CA PHE A 263 -16.61 -0.71 -29.78
C PHE A 263 -17.45 -0.03 -30.87
N GLU A 264 -18.56 0.59 -30.46
CA GLU A 264 -19.42 1.37 -31.34
C GLU A 264 -18.64 2.55 -31.93
N GLY A 265 -18.64 2.66 -33.26
CA GLY A 265 -17.87 3.70 -33.97
C GLY A 265 -16.45 3.29 -34.36
N ASN A 266 -15.94 2.12 -33.97
CA ASN A 266 -14.66 1.62 -34.47
C ASN A 266 -14.78 1.20 -35.96
N PRO A 267 -14.09 1.88 -36.90
CA PRO A 267 -14.17 1.55 -38.33
C PRO A 267 -13.48 0.22 -38.71
N PHE A 268 -12.72 -0.37 -37.79
CA PHE A 268 -11.95 -1.60 -37.99
C PHE A 268 -12.40 -2.74 -37.08
N ASN A 269 -13.70 -2.82 -36.77
CA ASN A 269 -14.28 -3.88 -35.92
C ASN A 269 -14.06 -5.31 -36.44
N ASP A 270 -13.79 -5.47 -37.74
CA ASP A 270 -13.40 -6.74 -38.38
C ASP A 270 -11.94 -7.15 -38.08
N GLN A 271 -11.10 -6.19 -37.66
CA GLN A 271 -9.70 -6.35 -37.24
C GLN A 271 -9.51 -6.08 -35.74
N ALA A 272 -10.59 -6.10 -34.97
CA ALA A 272 -10.57 -5.84 -33.54
C ALA A 272 -10.38 -7.13 -32.72
N PHE A 273 -9.48 -7.08 -31.73
CA PHE A 273 -9.22 -8.19 -30.81
C PHE A 273 -10.32 -8.34 -29.74
N GLU A 274 -10.35 -9.52 -29.13
CA GLU A 274 -11.19 -9.83 -27.96
C GLU A 274 -10.30 -10.19 -26.77
N HIS A 275 -10.36 -9.35 -25.72
CA HIS A 275 -9.55 -9.51 -24.52
C HIS A 275 -10.36 -10.17 -23.40
N ALA A 276 -9.66 -10.72 -22.42
CA ALA A 276 -10.22 -11.45 -21.28
C ALA A 276 -10.21 -10.64 -19.97
N GLY A 277 -9.44 -9.56 -19.92
CA GLY A 277 -9.30 -8.65 -18.79
C GLY A 277 -8.15 -7.71 -19.03
N GLY A 278 -7.77 -6.97 -17.99
CA GLY A 278 -6.70 -6.01 -18.07
C GLY A 278 -6.32 -5.42 -16.73
N GLU A 279 -5.26 -4.63 -16.77
CA GLU A 279 -4.78 -3.81 -15.69
C GLU A 279 -4.74 -2.36 -16.15
N ILE A 280 -5.15 -1.46 -15.26
CA ILE A 280 -5.07 -0.03 -15.44
C ILE A 280 -4.08 0.53 -14.42
N ILE A 281 -3.11 1.30 -14.90
CA ILE A 281 -2.12 2.00 -14.08
C ILE A 281 -2.19 3.48 -14.43
N PHE A 282 -2.37 4.34 -13.44
CA PHE A 282 -2.55 5.76 -13.67
C PHE A 282 -1.79 6.59 -12.66
N ASN A 283 -1.39 7.81 -13.04
CA ASN A 283 -0.74 8.72 -12.11
C ASN A 283 -1.74 9.37 -11.15
N LEU A 284 -1.36 9.40 -9.88
CA LEU A 284 -2.00 10.19 -8.84
C LEU A 284 -1.47 11.62 -8.85
N PRO A 285 -2.21 12.60 -8.31
CA PRO A 285 -1.79 14.01 -8.31
C PRO A 285 -0.46 14.30 -7.61
N ASN A 286 -0.02 13.41 -6.71
CA ASN A 286 1.25 13.52 -5.99
C ASN A 286 2.45 12.90 -6.73
N GLY A 287 2.24 12.34 -7.92
CA GLY A 287 3.27 11.71 -8.75
C GLY A 287 3.39 10.19 -8.59
N LEU A 288 2.81 9.61 -7.52
CA LEU A 288 2.72 8.16 -7.37
C LEU A 288 1.70 7.55 -8.36
N GLN A 289 1.49 6.24 -8.28
CA GLN A 289 0.57 5.51 -9.15
C GLN A 289 -0.59 4.88 -8.36
N GLY A 290 -1.75 4.84 -8.99
CA GLY A 290 -2.89 4.00 -8.62
C GLY A 290 -3.04 2.84 -9.60
N TYR A 291 -3.70 1.77 -9.15
CA TYR A 291 -3.78 0.51 -9.86
C TYR A 291 -5.22 -0.02 -9.82
N LEU A 292 -5.69 -0.60 -10.91
CA LEU A 292 -7.03 -1.18 -11.01
C LEU A 292 -6.98 -2.41 -11.91
N LEU A 293 -7.43 -3.57 -11.42
CA LEU A 293 -7.67 -4.73 -12.29
C LEU A 293 -9.11 -4.70 -12.78
N ILE A 294 -9.30 -5.10 -14.04
CA ILE A 294 -10.60 -5.15 -14.70
C ILE A 294 -10.83 -6.48 -15.41
N ASN A 295 -12.10 -6.91 -15.46
CA ASN A 295 -12.51 -8.04 -16.30
C ASN A 295 -12.73 -7.59 -17.77
N ASN A 296 -13.17 -8.51 -18.63
CA ASN A 296 -13.45 -8.24 -20.05
C ASN A 296 -14.65 -7.31 -20.33
N LYS A 297 -15.32 -6.82 -19.28
CA LYS A 297 -16.40 -5.83 -19.35
C LYS A 297 -16.00 -4.49 -18.75
N ASP A 298 -14.70 -4.29 -18.50
CA ASP A 298 -14.15 -3.13 -17.81
C ASP A 298 -14.64 -2.97 -16.35
N GLU A 299 -15.23 -4.01 -15.74
CA GLU A 299 -15.66 -3.98 -14.33
C GLU A 299 -14.47 -4.30 -13.42
N ARG A 300 -14.34 -3.55 -12.32
CA ARG A 300 -13.28 -3.75 -11.32
C ARG A 300 -13.35 -5.14 -10.70
N ILE A 301 -12.19 -5.77 -10.58
CA ILE A 301 -12.00 -7.02 -9.85
C ILE A 301 -10.90 -6.88 -8.79
N ASP A 302 -11.01 -7.64 -7.71
CA ASP A 302 -10.03 -7.58 -6.62
C ASP A 302 -8.73 -8.33 -6.98
N GLU A 303 -8.86 -9.44 -7.71
CA GLU A 303 -7.77 -10.30 -8.16
C GLU A 303 -7.95 -10.78 -9.61
N GLY A 304 -6.84 -10.92 -10.32
CA GLY A 304 -6.81 -11.40 -11.70
C GLY A 304 -6.94 -12.93 -11.78
N PRO A 305 -7.77 -13.48 -12.70
CA PRO A 305 -7.87 -14.93 -12.89
C PRO A 305 -6.54 -15.56 -13.25
N THR A 306 -6.15 -16.61 -12.52
CA THR A 306 -4.81 -17.24 -12.62
C THR A 306 -4.53 -17.91 -13.97
N GLU A 307 -5.57 -18.21 -14.75
CA GLU A 307 -5.42 -18.69 -16.12
C GLU A 307 -5.03 -17.58 -17.11
N ILE A 308 -5.18 -16.31 -16.74
CA ILE A 308 -4.82 -15.14 -17.55
C ILE A 308 -3.50 -14.53 -17.04
N VAL A 309 -3.41 -14.24 -15.74
CA VAL A 309 -2.25 -13.57 -15.12
C VAL A 309 -1.80 -14.28 -13.86
N ARG A 310 -0.49 -14.36 -13.64
CA ARG A 310 0.10 -15.04 -12.46
C ARG A 310 1.24 -14.23 -11.88
N ASP A 311 1.22 -14.04 -10.57
CA ASP A 311 2.35 -13.52 -9.82
C ASP A 311 3.28 -14.67 -9.41
N LYS A 312 4.38 -14.84 -10.14
CA LYS A 312 5.40 -15.88 -9.85
C LYS A 312 6.15 -15.65 -8.55
N THR A 313 6.12 -14.45 -8.00
CA THR A 313 6.80 -14.09 -6.75
C THR A 313 5.94 -14.34 -5.52
N GLU A 314 4.65 -14.64 -5.73
CA GLU A 314 3.64 -14.81 -4.69
C GLU A 314 3.62 -13.63 -3.70
N THR A 315 3.72 -12.40 -4.22
CA THR A 315 3.78 -11.17 -3.40
C THR A 315 2.54 -11.06 -2.52
N SER A 316 1.37 -11.45 -3.05
CA SER A 316 0.10 -11.40 -2.32
C SER A 316 -0.05 -12.53 -1.27
N GLY A 317 0.84 -13.52 -1.29
CA GLY A 317 0.75 -14.77 -0.52
C GLY A 317 0.22 -15.97 -1.34
N SER A 318 -0.12 -15.75 -2.62
CA SER A 318 -0.49 -16.80 -3.57
C SER A 318 -0.04 -16.40 -4.99
N VAL A 319 -0.24 -17.28 -5.96
CA VAL A 319 0.04 -16.99 -7.39
C VAL A 319 -0.93 -15.96 -8.01
N ALA A 320 -1.96 -15.54 -7.29
CA ALA A 320 -2.93 -14.56 -7.78
C ALA A 320 -2.32 -13.15 -7.79
N VAL A 321 -2.58 -12.41 -8.86
CA VAL A 321 -2.28 -10.97 -8.95
C VAL A 321 -3.40 -10.24 -8.22
N VAL A 322 -3.09 -9.64 -7.07
CA VAL A 322 -4.07 -8.91 -6.24
C VAL A 322 -3.86 -7.41 -6.42
N THR A 323 -4.95 -6.70 -6.72
CA THR A 323 -4.92 -5.27 -7.03
C THR A 323 -4.26 -4.47 -5.90
N GLY A 324 -3.46 -3.46 -6.26
CA GLY A 324 -2.68 -2.69 -5.28
C GLY A 324 -1.39 -3.41 -4.93
N ILE A 325 -1.43 -4.43 -4.09
CA ILE A 325 -0.22 -5.03 -3.50
C ILE A 325 0.72 -5.67 -4.54
N SER A 326 0.19 -6.46 -5.47
CA SER A 326 1.01 -7.07 -6.55
C SER A 326 1.53 -5.99 -7.49
N CYS A 327 0.71 -4.98 -7.78
CA CYS A 327 1.04 -3.88 -8.67
C CYS A 327 2.16 -3.00 -8.10
N MET A 328 2.05 -2.57 -6.83
CA MET A 328 3.06 -1.75 -6.14
C MET A 328 4.42 -2.45 -6.03
N SER A 329 4.42 -3.78 -5.86
CA SER A 329 5.62 -4.62 -5.84
C SER A 329 6.27 -4.70 -7.23
N CYS A 330 5.47 -4.97 -8.27
CA CYS A 330 5.95 -5.10 -9.64
C CYS A 330 6.43 -3.76 -10.22
N HIS A 331 5.70 -2.68 -9.93
CA HIS A 331 5.97 -1.31 -10.37
C HIS A 331 6.78 -0.52 -9.34
N GLN A 332 7.79 -1.15 -8.72
CA GLN A 332 8.62 -0.52 -7.68
C GLN A 332 9.31 0.78 -8.12
N HIS A 333 9.55 0.93 -9.43
CA HIS A 333 10.14 2.12 -10.06
C HIS A 333 9.20 2.75 -11.10
N GLY A 334 7.90 2.45 -11.07
CA GLY A 334 6.94 2.94 -12.06
C GLY A 334 6.70 1.94 -13.19
N MET A 335 6.45 2.42 -14.40
CA MET A 335 6.08 1.56 -15.53
C MET A 335 7.23 0.62 -15.93
N LEU A 336 6.90 -0.66 -16.17
CA LEU A 336 7.88 -1.63 -16.65
C LEU A 336 8.33 -1.30 -18.07
N LYS A 337 9.62 -1.51 -18.35
CA LYS A 337 10.24 -1.18 -19.64
C LYS A 337 10.64 -2.40 -20.47
N ASP A 338 10.59 -3.60 -19.90
CA ASP A 338 11.00 -4.85 -20.55
C ASP A 338 9.86 -5.43 -21.42
N PHE A 339 9.47 -4.68 -22.44
CA PHE A 339 8.62 -5.17 -23.51
C PHE A 339 9.00 -4.51 -24.84
N LYS A 340 8.71 -5.21 -25.95
CA LYS A 340 8.97 -4.72 -27.29
C LYS A 340 7.76 -4.97 -28.16
N ASP A 341 7.29 -3.92 -28.83
CA ASP A 341 6.19 -4.05 -29.77
C ASP A 341 6.57 -4.99 -30.94
N GLY A 342 5.73 -6.00 -31.16
CA GLY A 342 5.78 -6.88 -32.32
C GLY A 342 4.74 -6.56 -33.38
N VAL A 343 3.74 -5.74 -33.07
CA VAL A 343 2.54 -5.56 -33.91
C VAL A 343 2.80 -4.60 -35.07
N ARG A 344 3.53 -3.49 -34.87
CA ARG A 344 3.79 -2.49 -35.92
C ARG A 344 4.31 -3.11 -37.23
N LEU A 345 5.24 -4.06 -37.11
CA LEU A 345 5.85 -4.75 -38.25
C LEU A 345 5.21 -6.12 -38.54
N GLY A 346 4.61 -6.77 -37.54
CA GLY A 346 4.02 -8.10 -37.66
C GLY A 346 2.59 -8.13 -38.19
N ALA A 347 1.85 -7.00 -38.09
CA ALA A 347 0.46 -6.92 -38.52
C ALA A 347 0.28 -7.17 -40.02
N ARG A 348 -0.69 -8.02 -40.38
CA ARG A 348 -1.05 -8.31 -41.79
C ARG A 348 -1.97 -7.26 -42.44
N SER A 349 -2.30 -6.18 -41.72
CA SER A 349 -3.23 -5.13 -42.17
C SER A 349 -2.79 -4.48 -43.49
N LYS A 350 -3.78 -4.04 -44.28
CA LYS A 350 -3.60 -3.38 -45.59
C LYS A 350 -4.40 -2.07 -45.65
N GLY A 351 -4.04 -1.18 -46.58
CA GLY A 351 -4.75 0.09 -46.80
C GLY A 351 -4.84 0.93 -45.52
N GLU A 352 -6.01 1.54 -45.31
CA GLU A 352 -6.29 2.40 -44.15
C GLU A 352 -6.04 1.72 -42.80
N ALA A 353 -6.31 0.42 -42.69
CA ALA A 353 -6.05 -0.33 -41.47
C ALA A 353 -4.55 -0.42 -41.15
N ARG A 354 -3.69 -0.59 -42.17
CA ARG A 354 -2.23 -0.58 -41.98
C ARG A 354 -1.75 0.79 -41.51
N ASP A 355 -2.32 1.85 -42.06
CA ASP A 355 -1.97 3.21 -41.67
C ASP A 355 -2.42 3.48 -40.23
N LYS A 356 -3.62 3.01 -39.84
CA LYS A 356 -4.09 3.07 -38.46
C LYS A 356 -3.16 2.34 -37.49
N VAL A 357 -2.75 1.11 -37.81
CA VAL A 357 -1.77 0.35 -37.01
C VAL A 357 -0.49 1.16 -36.83
N ARG A 358 0.03 1.78 -37.90
CA ARG A 358 1.27 2.56 -37.82
C ARG A 358 1.15 3.85 -37.01
N LYS A 359 -0.04 4.37 -36.81
CA LYS A 359 -0.23 5.54 -35.96
C LYS A 359 -0.32 5.16 -34.48
N LEU A 360 -1.07 4.10 -34.17
CA LEU A 360 -1.26 3.63 -32.80
C LEU A 360 -0.02 2.91 -32.24
N TYR A 361 0.61 2.04 -33.03
CA TYR A 361 1.82 1.31 -32.62
C TYR A 361 3.05 2.09 -33.04
N SER A 362 3.49 3.04 -32.21
CA SER A 362 4.45 4.08 -32.57
C SER A 362 5.81 3.59 -33.08
N GLU A 363 6.55 4.48 -33.73
CA GLU A 363 7.92 4.19 -34.17
C GLU A 363 8.83 3.78 -32.98
N PRO A 364 9.88 2.97 -33.25
CA PRO A 364 10.87 2.64 -32.24
C PRO A 364 11.41 3.88 -31.52
N GLY A 365 11.39 3.83 -30.18
CA GLY A 365 11.88 4.91 -29.32
C GLY A 365 10.81 5.89 -28.83
N THR A 366 9.65 6.04 -29.49
CA THR A 366 8.56 6.87 -28.97
C THR A 366 8.06 6.34 -27.63
N MET A 367 7.77 5.04 -27.56
CA MET A 367 7.35 4.39 -26.31
C MET A 367 8.40 4.50 -25.21
N THR A 368 9.69 4.40 -25.56
CA THR A 368 10.79 4.53 -24.59
C THR A 368 10.80 5.90 -23.91
N LYS A 369 10.61 6.99 -24.66
CA LYS A 369 10.56 8.34 -24.10
C LYS A 369 9.38 8.51 -23.14
N LEU A 370 8.20 8.01 -23.52
CA LEU A 370 7.01 8.08 -22.66
C LEU A 370 7.21 7.31 -21.36
N LEU A 371 7.83 6.12 -21.43
CA LEU A 371 8.19 5.34 -20.25
C LEU A 371 9.22 6.04 -19.36
N GLU A 372 10.20 6.74 -19.93
CA GLU A 372 11.19 7.54 -19.18
C GLU A 372 10.53 8.74 -18.47
N GLU A 373 9.60 9.43 -19.13
CA GLU A 373 8.81 10.52 -18.54
C GLU A 373 7.93 10.04 -17.37
N ASP A 374 7.24 8.91 -17.57
CA ASP A 374 6.37 8.32 -16.56
C ASP A 374 7.16 7.78 -15.36
N GLU A 375 8.33 7.16 -15.58
CA GLU A 375 9.26 6.75 -14.53
C GLU A 375 9.79 7.95 -13.74
N ALA A 376 10.26 8.99 -14.41
CA ALA A 376 10.79 10.18 -13.73
C ALA A 376 9.73 10.83 -12.81
N ARG A 377 8.47 10.87 -13.26
CA ARG A 377 7.34 11.35 -12.44
C ARG A 377 7.14 10.48 -11.20
N PHE A 378 7.12 9.16 -11.38
CA PHE A 378 6.94 8.22 -10.28
C PHE A 378 8.10 8.29 -9.27
N LEU A 379 9.35 8.26 -9.74
CA LEU A 379 10.53 8.31 -8.88
C LEU A 379 10.62 9.62 -8.10
N ASN A 380 10.17 10.75 -8.67
CA ASN A 380 10.08 12.00 -7.93
C ASN A 380 9.05 11.93 -6.79
N GLY A 381 7.86 11.37 -7.04
CA GLY A 381 6.84 11.15 -6.01
C GLY A 381 7.33 10.18 -4.92
N LEU A 382 8.01 9.10 -5.34
CA LEU A 382 8.59 8.10 -4.44
C LEU A 382 9.66 8.71 -3.53
N ASP A 383 10.64 9.44 -4.08
CA ASP A 383 11.71 10.07 -3.30
C ASP A 383 11.16 11.09 -2.30
N ARG A 384 10.14 11.87 -2.69
CA ARG A 384 9.45 12.80 -1.78
C ARG A 384 8.72 12.08 -0.64
N ALA A 385 8.15 10.90 -0.91
CA ALA A 385 7.41 10.12 0.09
C ALA A 385 8.33 9.34 1.04
N THR A 386 9.41 8.74 0.53
CA THR A 386 10.20 7.74 1.26
C THR A 386 11.64 8.14 1.52
N GLY A 387 12.18 9.10 0.76
CA GLY A 387 13.59 9.48 0.81
C GLY A 387 14.04 9.94 2.19
N LEU A 388 13.17 10.61 2.96
CA LEU A 388 13.45 11.01 4.35
C LEU A 388 13.83 9.83 5.25
N PHE A 389 13.24 8.66 5.02
CA PHE A 389 13.43 7.46 5.84
C PHE A 389 14.54 6.55 5.29
N LEU A 390 14.71 6.52 3.96
CA LEU A 390 15.63 5.62 3.28
C LEU A 390 17.04 6.21 3.13
N LYS A 391 17.14 7.50 2.78
CA LYS A 391 18.41 8.16 2.43
C LYS A 391 19.04 8.79 3.67
N VAL A 392 19.43 7.93 4.60
CA VAL A 392 20.00 8.32 5.90
C VAL A 392 21.38 7.74 6.10
N GLY A 393 22.22 8.42 6.89
CA GLY A 393 23.56 7.94 7.24
C GLY A 393 24.41 7.61 6.00
N PRO A 394 25.00 6.40 5.90
CA PRO A 394 25.77 5.96 4.73
C PRO A 394 24.97 5.96 3.41
N ASP A 395 23.65 5.86 3.49
CA ASP A 395 22.75 5.77 2.33
C ASP A 395 22.25 7.16 1.86
N ALA A 396 22.66 8.26 2.49
CA ALA A 396 22.16 9.62 2.22
C ALA A 396 22.35 10.11 0.77
N LYS A 397 23.28 9.52 0.02
CA LYS A 397 23.58 9.88 -1.37
C LYS A 397 23.10 8.85 -2.40
N LYS A 398 22.53 7.73 -1.97
CA LYS A 398 22.03 6.71 -2.90
C LYS A 398 20.86 7.26 -3.69
N ASP A 399 20.72 6.82 -4.93
CA ASP A 399 19.51 7.06 -5.71
C ASP A 399 18.33 6.29 -5.11
N ILE A 400 17.11 6.80 -5.27
CA ILE A 400 15.92 6.14 -4.72
C ILE A 400 15.71 4.73 -5.30
N GLN A 401 16.18 4.50 -6.54
CA GLN A 401 16.11 3.21 -7.22
C GLN A 401 17.06 2.14 -6.65
N GLU A 402 18.03 2.53 -5.81
CA GLU A 402 18.94 1.59 -5.16
C GLU A 402 18.32 0.93 -3.92
N PHE A 403 17.14 1.38 -3.49
CA PHE A 403 16.41 0.83 -2.35
C PHE A 403 15.40 -0.23 -2.80
N PRO A 404 15.13 -1.26 -1.97
CA PRO A 404 14.13 -2.26 -2.30
C PRO A 404 12.72 -1.67 -2.29
N GLU A 405 11.79 -2.29 -3.01
CA GLU A 405 10.37 -2.05 -2.81
C GLU A 405 9.97 -2.34 -1.35
N VAL A 406 9.17 -1.44 -0.75
CA VAL A 406 8.94 -1.41 0.71
C VAL A 406 7.58 -1.96 1.14
N ILE A 407 6.58 -2.13 0.25
CA ILE A 407 5.23 -2.55 0.63
C ILE A 407 5.06 -4.06 0.46
N GLY A 408 5.32 -4.60 -0.73
CA GLY A 408 5.18 -6.01 -1.12
C GLY A 408 5.96 -6.96 -0.19
N PRO A 409 7.28 -6.80 -0.05
CA PRO A 409 8.09 -7.66 0.82
C PRO A 409 7.63 -7.62 2.29
N LEU A 410 7.27 -6.45 2.83
CA LEU A 410 6.81 -6.33 4.22
C LEU A 410 5.42 -6.94 4.42
N ALA A 411 4.49 -6.72 3.49
CA ALA A 411 3.17 -7.34 3.53
C ALA A 411 3.23 -8.86 3.42
N ARG A 412 4.11 -9.39 2.54
CA ARG A 412 4.36 -10.82 2.41
C ARG A 412 4.98 -11.39 3.68
N LEU A 413 5.98 -10.71 4.24
CA LEU A 413 6.59 -11.09 5.52
C LEU A 413 5.52 -11.17 6.61
N TYR A 414 4.68 -10.14 6.75
CA TYR A 414 3.62 -10.09 7.76
C TYR A 414 2.67 -11.29 7.68
N ARG A 415 2.16 -11.59 6.48
CA ARG A 415 1.19 -12.67 6.27
C ARG A 415 1.78 -14.07 6.42
N ASN A 416 3.01 -14.26 5.93
CA ASN A 416 3.65 -15.57 5.93
C ASN A 416 4.36 -15.88 7.25
N LYS A 417 4.71 -14.85 8.03
CA LYS A 417 5.35 -15.03 9.33
C LYS A 417 4.33 -15.57 10.33
N GLU A 418 4.59 -16.79 10.78
CA GLU A 418 3.85 -17.39 11.88
C GLU A 418 4.10 -16.62 13.18
N VAL A 419 3.11 -16.66 14.07
CA VAL A 419 3.18 -16.02 15.38
C VAL A 419 3.84 -17.00 16.34
N GLY A 420 5.10 -16.77 16.68
CA GLY A 420 5.80 -17.46 17.75
C GLY A 420 5.58 -16.80 19.10
N ALA A 421 6.12 -17.41 20.16
CA ALA A 421 6.01 -16.89 21.53
C ALA A 421 6.59 -15.46 21.67
N ALA A 422 7.69 -15.16 20.98
CA ALA A 422 8.31 -13.84 20.99
C ALA A 422 7.42 -12.79 20.29
N GLU A 423 6.93 -13.09 19.08
CA GLU A 423 5.98 -12.22 18.38
C GLU A 423 4.74 -11.96 19.22
N ALA A 424 4.09 -13.01 19.74
CA ALA A 424 2.91 -12.88 20.58
C ALA A 424 3.19 -12.04 21.84
N ALA A 425 4.33 -12.23 22.49
CA ALA A 425 4.72 -11.47 23.67
C ALA A 425 4.78 -9.96 23.37
N TYR A 426 5.53 -9.55 22.35
CA TYR A 426 5.67 -8.14 22.02
C TYR A 426 4.37 -7.52 21.48
N GLU A 427 3.54 -8.29 20.77
CA GLU A 427 2.22 -7.85 20.34
C GLU A 427 1.24 -7.68 21.52
N LEU A 428 1.35 -8.50 22.57
CA LEU A 428 0.55 -8.42 23.80
C LEU A 428 1.14 -7.50 24.89
N GLY A 429 2.24 -6.80 24.60
CA GLY A 429 2.88 -5.88 25.55
C GLY A 429 3.73 -6.55 26.65
N TYR A 430 4.16 -7.79 26.45
CA TYR A 430 5.13 -8.48 27.33
C TYR A 430 6.56 -8.13 26.93
N LYS A 431 7.45 -8.07 27.94
CA LYS A 431 8.88 -7.75 27.76
C LYS A 431 9.71 -8.89 27.16
N ASP A 432 9.25 -10.12 27.36
CA ASP A 432 9.92 -11.32 26.91
C ASP A 432 8.91 -12.46 26.73
N ALA A 433 9.32 -13.47 25.95
CA ALA A 433 8.48 -14.62 25.63
C ALA A 433 8.22 -15.51 26.85
N ASP A 434 9.19 -15.65 27.77
CA ASP A 434 9.12 -16.60 28.88
C ASP A 434 8.00 -16.24 29.86
N ALA A 435 7.82 -14.94 30.13
CA ALA A 435 6.72 -14.44 30.92
C ALA A 435 5.35 -14.78 30.30
N LEU A 436 5.21 -14.67 28.97
CA LEU A 436 3.96 -15.06 28.29
C LEU A 436 3.74 -16.58 28.35
N LYS A 437 4.79 -17.37 28.08
CA LYS A 437 4.72 -18.84 28.10
C LYS A 437 4.21 -19.37 29.45
N ALA A 438 4.79 -18.89 30.55
CA ALA A 438 4.41 -19.30 31.90
C ALA A 438 2.92 -19.02 32.22
N VAL A 439 2.40 -17.89 31.74
CA VAL A 439 0.98 -17.53 31.92
C VAL A 439 0.07 -18.41 31.06
N ILE A 440 0.46 -18.72 29.82
CA ILE A 440 -0.31 -19.61 28.94
C ILE A 440 -0.42 -21.02 29.54
N GLU A 441 0.67 -21.56 30.10
CA GLU A 441 0.67 -22.92 30.70
C GLU A 441 -0.28 -23.05 31.89
N SER A 442 -0.41 -21.99 32.67
CA SER A 442 -1.19 -21.97 33.91
C SER A 442 -2.63 -21.49 33.71
N ASN A 443 -3.01 -21.03 32.52
CA ASN A 443 -4.34 -20.44 32.25
C ASN A 443 -5.19 -21.31 31.30
N GLY A 444 -6.19 -21.99 31.88
CA GLY A 444 -7.12 -22.85 31.13
C GLY A 444 -8.03 -22.13 30.14
N GLU A 445 -8.23 -20.82 30.23
CA GLU A 445 -8.94 -20.03 29.20
C GLU A 445 -8.05 -19.83 27.96
N LEU A 446 -6.77 -19.48 28.12
CA LEU A 446 -5.84 -19.34 27.00
C LEU A 446 -5.60 -20.67 26.28
N VAL A 447 -5.57 -21.79 27.01
CA VAL A 447 -5.50 -23.12 26.40
C VAL A 447 -6.74 -23.41 25.56
N ARG A 448 -7.94 -23.10 26.07
CA ARG A 448 -9.21 -23.26 25.33
C ARG A 448 -9.33 -22.32 24.13
N LEU A 449 -8.68 -21.16 24.18
CA LEU A 449 -8.55 -20.23 23.05
C LEU A 449 -7.66 -20.80 21.92
N GLY A 450 -6.94 -21.90 22.17
CA GLY A 450 -6.14 -22.59 21.14
C GLY A 450 -4.72 -22.07 20.99
N ILE A 451 -4.22 -21.26 21.95
CA ILE A 451 -2.88 -20.67 21.86
C ILE A 451 -1.80 -21.40 22.66
N LYS A 452 -2.12 -22.59 23.21
CA LYS A 452 -1.18 -23.40 24.00
C LYS A 452 0.14 -23.69 23.26
N ALA A 453 0.11 -23.80 21.93
CA ALA A 453 1.31 -24.04 21.13
C ALA A 453 2.43 -23.01 21.42
N LEU A 454 2.07 -21.75 21.70
CA LEU A 454 3.04 -20.70 22.02
C LEU A 454 3.85 -20.99 23.29
N SER A 455 3.29 -21.73 24.25
CA SER A 455 4.01 -22.12 25.46
C SER A 455 4.96 -23.30 25.26
N GLN A 456 4.85 -24.01 24.14
CA GLN A 456 5.59 -25.23 23.82
C GLN A 456 6.52 -25.05 22.62
N ASP A 457 7.01 -23.81 22.41
CA ASP A 457 7.86 -23.41 21.27
C ASP A 457 7.23 -23.66 19.87
N GLY A 458 5.93 -23.92 19.83
CA GLY A 458 5.14 -23.95 18.62
C GLY A 458 4.75 -22.54 18.15
N THR A 459 4.11 -22.50 16.99
CA THR A 459 3.68 -21.27 16.33
C THR A 459 2.20 -21.31 15.99
N LEU A 460 1.61 -20.14 15.75
CA LEU A 460 0.25 -19.99 15.23
C LEU A 460 0.28 -19.38 13.83
N LYS A 461 -0.66 -19.75 12.98
CA LYS A 461 -0.87 -19.04 11.71
C LYS A 461 -1.35 -17.62 11.99
N ARG A 462 -0.84 -16.63 11.25
CA ARG A 462 -1.27 -15.21 11.36
C ARG A 462 -2.78 -15.06 11.20
N ASP A 463 -3.36 -15.73 10.21
CA ASP A 463 -4.82 -15.74 9.99
C ASP A 463 -5.62 -16.25 11.19
N PHE A 464 -5.09 -17.21 11.97
CA PHE A 464 -5.75 -17.66 13.20
C PHE A 464 -5.65 -16.61 14.30
N TRP A 465 -4.48 -16.01 14.49
CA TRP A 465 -4.25 -14.97 15.50
C TRP A 465 -5.13 -13.73 15.29
N GLU A 466 -5.38 -13.39 14.02
CA GLU A 466 -6.22 -12.26 13.62
C GLU A 466 -7.69 -12.64 13.39
N SER A 467 -8.01 -13.95 13.39
CA SER A 467 -9.32 -14.46 13.01
C SER A 467 -10.41 -13.85 13.87
N ASP A 468 -11.33 -13.15 13.23
CA ASP A 468 -12.49 -12.51 13.83
C ASP A 468 -13.80 -13.28 13.58
N LYS A 469 -13.72 -14.57 13.28
CA LYS A 469 -14.88 -15.47 13.17
C LYS A 469 -15.73 -15.52 14.45
N GLY A 470 -15.20 -15.04 15.58
CA GLY A 470 -15.94 -14.77 16.82
C GLY A 470 -16.53 -13.36 16.88
N LEU A 471 -16.79 -12.86 18.09
CA LEU A 471 -17.19 -11.46 18.29
C LEU A 471 -15.99 -10.49 18.21
N THR A 472 -14.80 -11.01 18.51
CA THR A 472 -13.48 -10.36 18.58
C THR A 472 -12.43 -11.33 18.02
N SER A 473 -11.23 -10.82 17.72
CA SER A 473 -10.12 -11.66 17.26
C SER A 473 -9.53 -12.55 18.36
N VAL A 474 -8.75 -13.58 17.97
CA VAL A 474 -7.99 -14.40 18.92
C VAL A 474 -6.98 -13.55 19.70
N PHE A 475 -6.30 -12.60 19.05
CA PHE A 475 -5.45 -11.62 19.72
C PHE A 475 -6.20 -10.86 20.81
N GLN A 476 -7.37 -10.28 20.47
CA GLN A 476 -8.16 -9.47 21.38
C GLN A 476 -8.61 -10.29 22.59
N GLU A 477 -9.07 -11.51 22.35
CA GLU A 477 -9.52 -12.40 23.42
C GLU A 477 -8.36 -12.84 24.32
N ALA A 478 -7.18 -13.11 23.76
CA ALA A 478 -5.97 -13.37 24.54
C ALA A 478 -5.60 -12.16 25.41
N ALA A 479 -5.62 -10.93 24.85
CA ALA A 479 -5.36 -9.71 25.60
C ALA A 479 -6.36 -9.49 26.73
N ARG A 480 -7.65 -9.78 26.51
CA ARG A 480 -8.71 -9.71 27.53
C ARG A 480 -8.44 -10.67 28.69
N ILE A 481 -8.18 -11.95 28.39
CA ILE A 481 -7.89 -12.98 29.40
C ILE A 481 -6.64 -12.64 30.20
N LEU A 482 -5.63 -12.05 29.54
CA LEU A 482 -4.38 -11.59 30.15
C LEU A 482 -4.52 -10.24 30.87
N ARG A 483 -5.69 -9.60 30.83
CA ARG A 483 -5.94 -8.26 31.38
C ARG A 483 -4.97 -7.21 30.84
N ARG A 484 -4.74 -7.23 29.52
CA ARG A 484 -3.90 -6.26 28.79
C ARG A 484 -4.70 -5.23 27.98
N GLY A 485 -6.02 -5.34 28.02
CA GLY A 485 -6.94 -4.42 27.36
C GLY A 485 -8.30 -5.08 27.18
N THR A 486 -9.33 -4.27 26.99
CA THR A 486 -10.68 -4.72 26.67
C THR A 486 -10.86 -4.67 25.16
N PRO A 487 -11.32 -5.75 24.50
CA PRO A 487 -11.58 -5.76 23.07
C PRO A 487 -12.53 -4.65 22.64
N GLU A 488 -12.16 -3.92 21.60
CA GLU A 488 -13.01 -2.88 21.00
C GLU A 488 -13.01 -3.05 19.48
N ARG A 489 -14.19 -2.95 18.86
CA ARG A 489 -14.35 -3.09 17.40
C ARG A 489 -15.41 -2.15 16.86
N GLU A 490 -15.03 -1.44 15.82
CA GLU A 490 -15.97 -0.77 14.93
C GLU A 490 -16.63 -1.81 14.02
N ARG A 491 -17.94 -1.71 13.80
CA ARG A 491 -18.72 -2.64 12.96
C ARG A 491 -19.35 -1.93 11.78
#